data_AF-A0A8A2V885-F1
#
_entry.id   AF-A0A8A2V885-F1
#
_cell.length_a   1.000
_cell.length_b   1.000
_cell.length_c   1.000
_cell.angle_alpha   90.00
_cell.angle_beta   90.00
_cell.angle_gamma   90.00
#
_symmetry.space_group_name_H-M   'P 1'
#
loop_
_entity.id
_entity.type
_entity.pdbx_description
1 polymer ?
#
loop_
_entity_poly.entity_id
_entity_poly.type
_entity_poly.pdbx_seq_one_letter_code
_entity_poly.pdbx_strand_id
1 'polypeptide(L)'
;MPDSDGTIKWGDLLSSRRRALIAMVLLENCGGDPIDVGELATEVARLESQTQGPVDKKSRQSVYTTSTQYHLPKLDSANVVNYDSTTVAPGENLRRYYAFAVLLPGSGIESRPLSP
;
A
#
# COMPACT_ATOMS: atom_id res chain seq x y z
N MET A 1 13.68 -3.05 6.04
CA MET A 1 14.57 -2.84 7.21
C MET A 1 14.96 -1.38 7.20
N PRO A 2 14.62 -0.61 8.24
CA PRO A 2 15.32 0.64 8.51
C PRO A 2 16.80 0.28 8.71
N ASP A 3 17.70 1.20 8.37
CA ASP A 3 19.11 1.00 8.71
C ASP A 3 19.24 0.83 10.23
N SER A 4 20.33 0.23 10.69
CA SER A 4 20.58 -0.06 12.12
C SER A 4 20.54 1.17 13.05
N ASP A 5 20.42 2.38 12.50
CA ASP A 5 20.23 3.65 13.21
C ASP A 5 18.78 4.17 13.23
N GLY A 6 17.82 3.43 12.64
CA GLY A 6 16.41 3.84 12.52
C GLY A 6 16.10 4.64 11.25
N THR A 7 17.06 4.83 10.34
CA THR A 7 16.85 5.59 9.10
C THR A 7 15.96 4.83 8.12
N ILE A 8 14.87 5.47 7.69
CA ILE A 8 13.99 4.97 6.64
C ILE A 8 14.53 5.43 5.27
N LYS A 9 14.90 4.47 4.41
CA LYS A 9 15.25 4.73 3.00
C LYS A 9 13.97 4.95 2.18
N TRP A 10 13.43 6.16 2.23
CA TRP A 10 12.18 6.51 1.54
C TRP A 10 12.21 6.21 0.03
N GLY A 11 13.31 6.47 -0.67
CA GLY A 11 13.42 6.18 -2.10
C GLY A 11 13.14 4.72 -2.46
N ASP A 12 13.64 3.79 -1.65
CA ASP A 12 13.45 2.34 -1.84
C ASP A 12 12.03 1.88 -1.57
N LEU A 13 11.27 2.63 -0.78
CA LEU A 13 9.85 2.42 -0.51
C LEU A 13 8.99 3.11 -1.58
N LEU A 14 9.39 4.26 -2.09
CA LEU A 14 8.61 5.05 -3.05
C LEU A 14 8.75 4.53 -4.49
N SER A 15 9.72 3.65 -4.76
CA SER A 15 9.98 3.06 -6.09
C SER A 15 8.93 2.07 -6.61
N SER A 16 7.84 1.81 -5.88
CA SER A 16 6.80 0.88 -6.31
C SER A 16 5.41 1.50 -6.21
N ARG A 17 4.77 1.58 -7.38
CA ARG A 17 3.37 1.99 -7.50
C ARG A 17 2.44 1.17 -6.60
N ARG A 18 2.67 -0.15 -6.49
CA ARG A 18 1.84 -1.04 -5.67
C ARG A 18 1.86 -0.66 -4.19
N ARG A 19 3.03 -0.33 -3.64
CA ARG A 19 3.14 0.14 -2.24
C ARG A 19 2.38 1.43 -2.01
N ALA A 20 2.41 2.33 -3.00
CA ALA A 20 1.67 3.58 -2.93
C ALA A 20 0.14 3.37 -3.06
N LEU A 21 -0.30 2.42 -3.87
CA LEU A 21 -1.71 1.99 -3.93
C LEU A 21 -2.18 1.34 -2.63
N ILE A 22 -1.36 0.48 -2.00
CA ILE A 22 -1.66 -0.07 -0.67
C ILE A 22 -1.89 1.07 0.33
N ALA A 23 -1.01 2.08 0.33
CA ALA A 23 -1.16 3.22 1.22
C ALA A 23 -2.42 4.05 0.93
N MET A 24 -2.78 4.23 -0.36
CA MET A 24 -4.02 4.89 -0.77
C MET A 24 -5.24 4.15 -0.21
N VAL A 25 -5.34 2.84 -0.42
CA VAL A 25 -6.47 2.02 0.04
C VAL A 25 -6.63 2.10 1.56
N LEU A 26 -5.53 2.03 2.31
CA LEU A 26 -5.57 2.15 3.76
C LEU A 26 -6.00 3.55 4.25
N LEU A 27 -5.69 4.61 3.49
CA LEU A 27 -6.14 5.97 3.82
C LEU A 27 -7.61 6.21 3.47
N GLU A 28 -8.12 5.57 2.42
CA GLU A 28 -9.53 5.60 2.04
C GLU A 28 -10.39 4.73 2.96
N ASN A 29 -9.80 3.77 3.67
CA ASN A 29 -10.46 3.01 4.72
C ASN A 29 -10.62 3.87 6.00
N CYS A 30 -11.62 4.76 5.99
CA CYS A 30 -11.84 5.81 7.01
C CYS A 30 -12.00 5.31 8.47
N GLY A 31 -12.22 4.01 8.70
CA GLY A 31 -12.37 3.44 10.03
C GLY A 31 -11.05 3.22 10.78
N GLY A 32 -9.92 3.15 10.08
CA GLY A 32 -8.64 2.74 10.68
C GLY A 32 -8.58 1.27 11.10
N ASP A 33 -9.68 0.53 10.93
CA ASP A 33 -9.76 -0.90 11.19
C ASP A 33 -8.83 -1.69 10.26
N PRO A 34 -8.23 -2.79 10.75
CA PRO A 34 -7.44 -3.66 9.90
C PRO A 34 -8.26 -4.20 8.72
N ILE A 35 -7.70 -4.14 7.51
CA ILE A 35 -8.29 -4.73 6.30
C ILE A 35 -7.73 -6.14 6.07
N ASP A 36 -8.57 -7.08 5.63
CA ASP A 36 -8.11 -8.41 5.20
C ASP A 36 -7.16 -8.28 3.99
N VAL A 37 -6.09 -9.08 3.98
CA VAL A 37 -5.08 -9.02 2.91
C VAL A 37 -5.68 -9.39 1.54
N GLY A 38 -6.66 -10.29 1.49
CA GLY A 38 -7.40 -10.66 0.28
C GLY A 38 -8.27 -9.52 -0.24
N GLU A 39 -8.92 -8.79 0.65
CA GLU A 39 -9.68 -7.58 0.32
C GLU A 39 -8.76 -6.47 -0.20
N LEU A 40 -7.67 -6.18 0.52
CA LEU A 40 -6.63 -5.23 0.10
C LEU A 40 -6.08 -5.59 -1.29
N ALA A 41 -5.78 -6.87 -1.53
CA ALA A 41 -5.28 -7.33 -2.82
C ALA A 41 -6.31 -7.14 -3.95
N THR A 42 -7.60 -7.27 -3.65
CA THR A 42 -8.67 -7.02 -4.60
C THR A 42 -8.71 -5.55 -4.99
N GLU A 43 -8.69 -4.65 -4.01
CA GLU A 43 -8.79 -3.22 -4.26
C GLU A 43 -7.54 -2.67 -4.97
N VAL A 44 -6.35 -3.10 -4.55
CA VAL A 44 -5.11 -2.73 -5.24
C VAL A 44 -5.09 -3.25 -6.67
N ALA A 45 -5.52 -4.50 -6.92
CA ALA A 45 -5.61 -5.03 -8.28
C ALA A 45 -6.62 -4.26 -9.14
N ARG A 46 -7.75 -3.83 -8.57
CA ARG A 46 -8.75 -3.01 -9.24
C ARG A 46 -8.16 -1.67 -9.70
N LEU A 47 -7.39 -1.03 -8.81
CA LEU A 47 -6.70 0.23 -9.10
C LEU A 47 -5.59 0.06 -10.15
N GLU A 48 -4.81 -1.02 -10.10
CA GLU A 48 -3.76 -1.30 -11.09
C GLU A 48 -4.30 -1.54 -12.49
N SER A 49 -5.40 -2.31 -12.60
CA SER A 49 -6.03 -2.61 -13.88
C SER A 49 -7.01 -1.53 -14.35
N GLN A 50 -7.18 -0.45 -13.58
CA GLN A 50 -8.12 0.65 -13.86
C GLN A 50 -9.54 0.17 -14.21
N THR A 51 -9.99 -0.93 -13.59
CA THR A 51 -11.29 -1.52 -13.88
C THR A 51 -12.36 -0.97 -12.92
N GLN A 52 -13.56 -0.76 -13.46
CA GLN A 52 -14.76 -0.46 -12.66
C GLN A 52 -15.58 -1.72 -12.35
N GLY A 53 -15.25 -2.85 -12.98
CA GLY A 53 -15.92 -4.13 -12.79
C GLY A 53 -15.15 -5.10 -11.88
N PRO A 54 -15.60 -6.37 -11.80
CA PRO A 54 -14.91 -7.40 -11.03
C PRO A 54 -13.47 -7.59 -11.49
N VAL A 55 -12.55 -7.72 -10.52
CA VAL A 55 -11.15 -8.03 -10.78
C VAL A 55 -11.01 -9.51 -11.13
N ASP A 56 -10.25 -9.83 -12.18
CA ASP A 56 -9.99 -11.21 -12.55
C ASP A 56 -9.14 -11.94 -11.48
N LYS A 57 -9.36 -13.25 -11.36
CA LYS A 57 -8.70 -14.06 -10.33
C LYS A 57 -7.17 -14.03 -10.41
N LYS A 58 -6.60 -13.92 -11.62
CA LYS A 58 -5.15 -13.96 -11.82
C LYS A 58 -4.50 -12.66 -11.36
N SER A 59 -5.10 -11.51 -11.68
CA SER A 59 -4.63 -10.20 -11.21
C SER A 59 -4.70 -10.10 -9.69
N ARG A 60 -5.83 -10.48 -9.08
CA ARG A 60 -5.95 -10.52 -7.61
C ARG A 60 -4.89 -11.42 -6.97
N GLN A 61 -4.70 -12.64 -7.49
CA GLN A 61 -3.71 -13.58 -6.95
C GLN A 61 -2.27 -13.06 -7.07
N SER A 62 -1.95 -12.40 -8.18
CA SER A 62 -0.64 -11.77 -8.40
C SER A 62 -0.38 -10.67 -7.37
N VAL A 63 -1.35 -9.78 -7.16
CA VAL A 63 -1.26 -8.71 -6.17
C VAL A 63 -1.16 -9.28 -4.77
N TYR A 64 -1.98 -10.25 -4.40
CA TYR A 64 -1.93 -10.90 -3.09
C TYR A 64 -0.54 -11.50 -2.81
N THR A 65 -0.05 -12.32 -3.74
CA THR A 65 1.23 -13.04 -3.58
C THR A 65 2.39 -12.06 -3.48
N THR A 66 2.46 -11.08 -4.38
CA THR A 66 3.57 -10.12 -4.37
C THR A 66 3.49 -9.14 -3.20
N SER A 67 2.28 -8.79 -2.74
CA SER A 67 2.11 -7.89 -1.60
C SER A 67 2.56 -8.56 -0.31
N THR A 68 2.11 -9.79 -0.05
CA THR A 68 2.49 -10.57 1.15
C THR A 68 3.98 -10.91 1.19
N GLN A 69 4.58 -11.26 0.05
CA GLN A 69 5.98 -11.67 0.00
C GLN A 69 6.97 -10.51 0.05
N TYR A 70 6.65 -9.36 -0.58
CA TYR A 70 7.65 -8.32 -0.82
C TYR A 70 7.24 -6.94 -0.30
N HIS A 71 5.98 -6.54 -0.47
CA HIS A 71 5.58 -5.15 -0.22
C HIS A 71 5.18 -4.91 1.22
N LEU A 72 4.27 -5.71 1.77
CA LEU A 72 3.77 -5.57 3.13
C LEU A 72 4.89 -5.73 4.16
N PRO A 73 5.78 -6.75 4.10
CA PRO A 73 6.91 -6.84 5.04
C PRO A 73 7.84 -5.62 5.00
N LYS A 74 8.03 -5.03 3.81
CA LYS A 74 8.91 -3.87 3.65
C LYS A 74 8.27 -2.60 4.22
N LEU A 75 6.98 -2.41 3.96
CA LEU A 75 6.18 -1.30 4.51
C LEU A 75 6.05 -1.40 6.04
N ASP A 76 5.83 -2.61 6.55
CA ASP A 76 5.73 -2.93 7.97
C ASP A 76 7.03 -2.62 8.71
N SER A 77 8.17 -3.05 8.15
CA SER A 77 9.48 -2.71 8.73
C SER A 77 9.74 -1.21 8.84
N ALA A 78 9.02 -0.38 8.07
CA ALA A 78 9.13 1.08 8.09
C ALA A 78 7.98 1.77 8.83
N ASN A 79 7.14 1.02 9.58
CA ASN A 79 5.93 1.50 10.24
C ASN A 79 4.97 2.26 9.31
N VAL A 80 5.00 1.97 8.00
CA VAL A 80 4.04 2.55 7.05
C VAL A 80 2.69 1.85 7.17
N VAL A 81 2.74 0.54 7.41
CA VAL A 81 1.59 -0.30 7.74
C VAL A 81 1.95 -1.12 8.97
N ASN A 82 0.94 -1.68 9.63
CA ASN A 82 1.11 -2.78 10.58
C ASN A 82 0.54 -4.03 9.89
N TYR A 83 1.40 -4.99 9.59
CA TYR A 83 1.04 -6.19 8.83
C TYR A 83 1.20 -7.44 9.68
N ASP A 84 0.11 -8.19 9.84
CA ASP A 84 0.14 -9.58 10.34
C ASP A 84 -0.11 -10.57 9.18
N SER A 85 -0.18 -11.88 9.45
CA SER A 85 -0.37 -12.88 8.40
C SER A 85 -1.66 -12.76 7.57
N THR A 86 -2.65 -12.02 8.06
CA THR A 86 -4.04 -11.99 7.56
C THR A 86 -4.60 -10.58 7.38
N THR A 87 -4.11 -9.59 8.11
CA THR A 87 -4.64 -8.23 8.08
C THR A 87 -3.55 -7.17 7.94
N VAL A 88 -3.96 -5.98 7.48
CA VAL A 88 -3.11 -4.80 7.35
C VAL A 88 -3.82 -3.62 7.99
N ALA A 89 -3.14 -2.90 8.86
CA ALA A 89 -3.64 -1.66 9.45
C ALA A 89 -2.71 -0.47 9.13
N PRO A 90 -3.19 0.77 9.25
CA PRO A 90 -2.33 1.96 9.17
C PRO A 90 -1.21 1.93 10.21
N GLY A 91 0.04 2.15 9.76
CA GLY A 91 1.17 2.43 10.64
C GLY A 91 1.37 3.93 10.85
N GLU A 92 2.22 4.30 11.80
CA GLU A 92 2.50 5.71 12.17
C GLU A 92 2.99 6.55 10.99
N ASN A 93 3.71 5.92 10.05
CA ASN A 93 4.29 6.59 8.89
C ASN A 93 3.38 6.60 7.65
N LEU A 94 2.17 6.03 7.70
CA LEU A 94 1.30 5.88 6.53
C LEU A 94 1.08 7.21 5.79
N ARG A 95 0.63 8.23 6.52
CA ARG A 95 0.31 9.55 5.97
C ARG A 95 1.54 10.24 5.38
N ARG A 96 2.68 10.14 6.06
CA ARG A 96 3.95 10.73 5.62
C ARG A 96 4.45 10.05 4.34
N TYR A 97 4.41 8.73 4.29
CA TYR A 97 4.76 7.95 3.11
C TYR A 97 3.89 8.33 1.91
N TYR A 98 2.57 8.36 2.09
CA TYR A 98 1.65 8.67 1.00
C TYR A 98 1.83 10.11 0.48
N ALA A 99 2.06 11.08 1.37
CA ALA A 99 2.37 12.44 0.97
C ALA A 99 3.61 12.50 0.05
N PHE A 100 4.68 11.78 0.38
CA PHE A 100 5.85 11.68 -0.50
C PHE A 100 5.54 10.94 -1.81
N ALA A 101 4.71 9.89 -1.77
CA ALA A 101 4.34 9.14 -2.97
C ALA A 101 3.56 9.98 -3.98
N VAL A 102 2.65 10.86 -3.53
CA VAL A 102 1.89 11.75 -4.40
C VAL A 102 2.76 12.89 -4.97
N LEU A 103 3.73 13.38 -4.18
CA LEU A 103 4.57 14.51 -4.58
C LEU A 103 5.76 14.14 -5.47
N LEU A 104 6.21 12.88 -5.47
CA LEU A 104 7.35 12.45 -6.27
C LEU A 104 6.94 12.05 -7.70
N PRO A 105 7.58 12.64 -8.74
CA PRO A 105 7.43 12.18 -10.11
C PRO A 105 7.80 10.70 -10.26
N GLY A 106 6.95 9.93 -10.94
CA GLY A 106 7.23 8.52 -11.27
C GLY A 106 6.60 7.48 -10.34
N SER A 107 5.92 7.87 -9.25
CA SER A 107 5.13 6.93 -8.44
C SER A 107 3.92 6.35 -9.18
N GLY A 108 3.45 7.05 -10.22
CA GLY A 108 2.23 6.69 -10.96
C GLY A 108 0.95 6.83 -10.12
N ILE A 109 1.02 7.60 -9.02
CA ILE A 109 -0.11 7.97 -8.17
C ILE A 109 -0.48 9.42 -8.43
N GLU A 110 -1.68 9.64 -8.92
CA GLU A 110 -2.27 10.97 -9.03
C GLU A 110 -2.94 11.35 -7.71
N SER A 111 -2.94 12.65 -7.37
CA SER A 111 -3.67 13.14 -6.20
C SER A 111 -5.16 12.87 -6.41
N ARG A 112 -5.71 11.90 -5.68
CA ARG A 112 -7.15 11.68 -5.60
C ARG A 112 -7.69 12.36 -4.35
N PRO A 113 -8.81 13.11 -4.42
CA PRO A 113 -9.47 13.59 -3.20
C PRO A 113 -9.85 12.37 -2.37
N LEU A 114 -9.30 12.29 -1.15
CA LEU A 114 -9.76 11.32 -0.16
C LEU A 114 -11.25 11.59 0.06
N SER A 115 -12.06 10.54 0.00
CA SER A 115 -13.48 10.69 0.32
C SER A 115 -13.61 11.20 1.76
N PRO A 116 -14.53 12.13 2.04
CA PRO A 116 -14.68 12.75 3.35
C PRO A 116 -15.04 11.73 4.44
#